data_AF-A0A957XD41-F1
#
_entry.id   AF-A0A957XD41-F1
#
_cell.length_a   1.000
_cell.length_b   1.000
_cell.length_c   1.000
_cell.angle_alpha   90.00
_cell.angle_beta   90.00
_cell.angle_gamma   90.00
#
_symmetry.space_group_name_H-M   'P 1'
#
loop_
_entity.id
_entity.type
_entity.pdbx_description
1 polymer ?
#
loop_
_entity_poly.entity_id
_entity_poly.type
_entity_poly.pdbx_seq_one_letter_code
_entity_poly.pdbx_strand_id
1 'polypeptide(L)'
;MSSSATTQAPTSRSPQQIWELALAQLQLQMTRATFDTWVKETHAVAGDGDSLVVGVKSVFAQDWLENRLFATIQRVLTNIMGHPVELRFVVEPDVPAADRAITVPVEERDDWPIAESPGPVLSPGQQVAQADYYKGFFEKGGVGFSLLVHHTTYYWMPLLGPAFFLWKFLDSADIRSLKSIKPNFWSLPQKYSYVELATKLNRQHSRYICGDALECHQSREARQAGHPLQSQDDCCLSSAYRWLRLISHPKHKGLICKHWKDGLLEILCQEGLAAVELIPGERKPTIQVWRMPPVLTPRQYARLNVHLQADYDHWLDQYGQMFNIHSRQEWRSIEEPSLAPLMPAYDQLQVSHNFEQRPKKQEFNREAFANPNFRPDVDQYLT
;
A
#
# COMPACT_ATOMS: atom_id res chain seq x y z
N MET A 1 -61.70 2.58 45.62
CA MET A 1 -61.78 3.04 44.21
C MET A 1 -60.36 3.12 43.70
N SER A 2 -60.02 2.43 42.62
CA SER A 2 -58.64 2.23 42.20
C SER A 2 -58.19 3.32 41.22
N SER A 3 -57.11 4.02 41.53
CA SER A 3 -56.49 4.99 40.61
C SER A 3 -55.62 4.25 39.59
N SER A 4 -56.02 4.26 38.32
CA SER A 4 -55.28 3.63 37.23
C SER A 4 -53.98 4.39 36.94
N ALA A 5 -52.83 3.82 37.36
CA ALA A 5 -51.53 4.25 36.85
C ALA A 5 -51.45 3.91 35.35
N THR A 6 -51.36 4.93 34.50
CA THR A 6 -51.32 4.72 33.04
C THR A 6 -49.93 4.25 32.63
N THR A 7 -49.82 3.00 32.18
CA THR A 7 -48.60 2.45 31.59
C THR A 7 -48.17 3.28 30.38
N GLN A 8 -47.02 3.95 30.46
CA GLN A 8 -46.42 4.63 29.32
C GLN A 8 -45.85 3.61 28.33
N ALA A 9 -46.09 3.80 27.04
CA ALA A 9 -45.53 2.98 25.99
C ALA A 9 -44.01 3.21 25.84
N PRO A 10 -43.22 2.21 25.39
CA PRO A 10 -41.79 2.38 25.19
C PRO A 10 -41.52 3.39 24.05
N THR A 11 -40.66 4.38 24.32
CA THR A 11 -40.25 5.39 23.33
C THR A 11 -39.31 4.76 22.29
N SER A 12 -39.83 4.48 21.10
CA SER A 12 -39.01 4.13 19.93
C SER A 12 -38.16 5.33 19.51
N ARG A 13 -36.83 5.18 19.57
CA ARG A 13 -35.87 6.19 19.07
C ARG A 13 -35.74 6.06 17.56
N SER A 14 -35.51 7.17 16.86
CA SER A 14 -35.23 7.13 15.41
C SER A 14 -33.83 6.57 15.12
N PRO A 15 -33.58 6.03 13.91
CA PRO A 15 -32.23 5.58 13.49
C PRO A 15 -31.16 6.66 13.65
N GLN A 16 -31.51 7.93 13.38
CA GLN A 16 -30.62 9.08 13.55
C GLN A 16 -30.25 9.29 15.03
N GLN A 17 -31.24 9.29 15.94
CA GLN A 17 -31.00 9.41 17.39
C GLN A 17 -30.18 8.24 17.95
N ILE A 18 -30.39 7.02 17.43
CA ILE A 18 -29.58 5.85 17.79
C ILE A 18 -28.13 6.04 17.34
N TRP A 19 -27.90 6.57 16.13
CA TRP A 19 -26.56 6.85 15.64
C TRP A 19 -25.88 8.01 16.37
N GLU A 20 -26.57 9.09 16.69
CA GLU A 20 -26.05 10.20 17.52
C GLU A 20 -25.56 9.70 18.90
N LEU A 21 -26.34 8.83 19.55
CA LEU A 21 -25.95 8.16 20.80
C LEU A 21 -24.74 7.22 20.61
N ALA A 22 -24.66 6.52 19.47
CA ALA A 22 -23.51 5.69 19.14
C ALA A 22 -22.25 6.52 18.90
N LEU A 23 -22.34 7.62 18.13
CA LEU A 23 -21.25 8.57 17.90
C LEU A 23 -20.70 9.12 19.23
N ALA A 24 -21.57 9.54 20.15
CA ALA A 24 -21.15 10.01 21.47
C ALA A 24 -20.41 8.92 22.29
N GLN A 25 -20.89 7.68 22.28
CA GLN A 25 -20.20 6.57 22.96
C GLN A 25 -18.88 6.17 22.27
N LEU A 26 -18.81 6.26 20.94
CA LEU A 26 -17.62 5.96 20.15
C LEU A 26 -16.53 7.02 20.37
N GLN A 27 -16.90 8.29 20.45
CA GLN A 27 -15.96 9.40 20.71
C GLN A 27 -15.21 9.24 22.05
N LEU A 28 -15.84 8.61 23.05
CA LEU A 28 -15.23 8.29 24.35
C LEU A 28 -14.33 7.03 24.33
N GLN A 29 -14.39 6.22 23.26
CA GLN A 29 -13.69 4.93 23.14
C GLN A 29 -12.49 4.97 22.18
N MET A 30 -12.18 6.11 21.57
CA MET A 30 -11.06 6.27 20.63
C MET A 30 -10.41 7.65 20.74
N THR A 31 -9.28 7.86 20.06
CA THR A 31 -8.66 9.18 20.02
C THR A 31 -9.50 10.16 19.18
N ARG A 32 -9.47 11.45 19.53
CA ARG A 32 -10.15 12.50 18.76
C ARG A 32 -9.79 12.47 17.28
N ALA A 33 -8.52 12.27 16.93
CA ALA A 33 -8.09 12.19 15.53
C ALA A 33 -8.72 10.99 14.80
N THR A 34 -8.85 9.83 15.46
CA THR A 34 -9.55 8.65 14.91
C THR A 34 -11.03 8.95 14.66
N PHE A 35 -11.69 9.59 15.63
CA PHE A 35 -13.10 9.97 15.53
C PHE A 35 -13.34 11.01 14.43
N ASP A 36 -12.58 12.12 14.45
CA ASP A 36 -12.70 13.22 13.50
C ASP A 36 -12.41 12.78 12.04
N THR A 37 -11.52 11.81 11.83
CA THR A 37 -11.19 11.29 10.48
C THR A 37 -12.27 10.36 9.92
N TRP A 38 -12.70 9.36 10.71
CA TRP A 38 -13.42 8.18 10.20
C TRP A 38 -14.88 8.07 10.64
N VAL A 39 -15.28 8.71 11.74
CA VAL A 39 -16.55 8.43 12.43
C VAL A 39 -17.46 9.67 12.48
N LYS A 40 -16.90 10.84 12.74
CA LYS A 40 -17.62 12.11 12.95
C LYS A 40 -18.60 12.51 11.84
N GLU A 41 -18.23 12.24 10.58
CA GLU A 41 -19.00 12.65 9.39
C GLU A 41 -19.85 11.50 8.82
N THR A 42 -20.06 10.44 9.61
CA THR A 42 -20.94 9.32 9.25
C THR A 42 -22.33 9.52 9.84
N HIS A 43 -23.37 9.09 9.13
CA HIS A 43 -24.76 9.34 9.52
C HIS A 43 -25.67 8.13 9.23
N ALA A 44 -26.82 8.03 9.89
CA ALA A 44 -27.79 6.97 9.63
C ALA A 44 -28.59 7.26 8.35
N VAL A 45 -28.42 6.41 7.34
CA VAL A 45 -29.13 6.46 6.05
C VAL A 45 -30.49 5.75 6.14
N ALA A 46 -30.53 4.58 6.79
CA ALA A 46 -31.75 3.79 7.00
C ALA A 46 -31.64 2.91 8.25
N GLY A 47 -32.78 2.46 8.77
CA GLY A 47 -32.86 1.45 9.84
C GLY A 47 -34.30 1.13 10.20
N ASP A 48 -34.58 -0.12 10.57
CA ASP A 48 -35.94 -0.69 10.70
C ASP A 48 -36.22 -1.32 12.07
N GLY A 49 -35.35 -1.07 13.05
CA GLY A 49 -35.46 -1.60 14.41
C GLY A 49 -34.44 -2.71 14.68
N ASP A 50 -34.25 -3.64 13.74
CA ASP A 50 -33.25 -4.72 13.86
C ASP A 50 -31.99 -4.47 12.99
N SER A 51 -32.05 -3.58 12.00
CA SER A 51 -30.92 -3.18 11.17
C SER A 51 -30.63 -1.67 11.18
N LEU A 52 -29.38 -1.31 10.88
CA LEU A 52 -28.92 0.08 10.69
C LEU A 52 -27.90 0.18 9.55
N VAL A 53 -28.14 1.13 8.63
CA VAL A 53 -27.28 1.45 7.48
C VAL A 53 -26.65 2.83 7.70
N VAL A 54 -25.32 2.90 7.58
CA VAL A 54 -24.53 4.11 7.87
C VAL A 54 -23.84 4.63 6.60
N GLY A 55 -24.08 5.90 6.27
CA GLY A 55 -23.46 6.60 5.14
C GLY A 55 -22.06 7.10 5.47
N VAL A 56 -21.13 6.98 4.52
CA VAL A 56 -19.71 7.33 4.68
C VAL A 56 -19.15 8.05 3.45
N LYS A 57 -18.28 9.05 3.68
CA LYS A 57 -17.74 9.96 2.64
C LYS A 57 -16.77 9.35 1.61
N SER A 58 -16.40 8.07 1.73
CA SER A 58 -15.55 7.38 0.75
C SER A 58 -15.50 5.86 0.98
N VAL A 59 -15.12 5.11 -0.06
CA VAL A 59 -14.82 3.67 0.01
C VAL A 59 -13.72 3.37 1.05
N PHE A 60 -12.77 4.28 1.25
CA PHE A 60 -11.74 4.15 2.27
C PHE A 60 -12.30 4.22 3.69
N ALA A 61 -13.31 5.06 3.94
CA ALA A 61 -14.00 5.10 5.22
C ALA A 61 -14.87 3.85 5.44
N GLN A 62 -15.49 3.31 4.39
CA GLN A 62 -16.25 2.06 4.43
C GLN A 62 -15.36 0.89 4.87
N ASP A 63 -14.29 0.60 4.12
CA ASP A 63 -13.34 -0.48 4.41
C ASP A 63 -12.68 -0.32 5.79
N TRP A 64 -12.34 0.92 6.18
CA TRP A 64 -11.73 1.16 7.49
C TRP A 64 -12.72 0.87 8.64
N LEU A 65 -13.98 1.31 8.54
CA LEU A 65 -14.98 1.06 9.57
C LEU A 65 -15.32 -0.44 9.65
N GLU A 66 -15.50 -1.11 8.51
CA GLU A 66 -15.76 -2.55 8.42
C GLU A 66 -14.59 -3.37 9.01
N ASN A 67 -13.35 -3.06 8.65
CA ASN A 67 -12.18 -3.84 9.11
C ASN A 67 -11.66 -3.46 10.51
N ARG A 68 -12.03 -2.30 11.09
CA ARG A 68 -11.47 -1.82 12.37
C ARG A 68 -12.46 -1.48 13.47
N LEU A 69 -13.66 -1.00 13.14
CA LEU A 69 -14.65 -0.60 14.15
C LEU A 69 -15.94 -1.40 14.15
N PHE A 70 -16.22 -2.24 13.15
CA PHE A 70 -17.48 -3.00 13.03
C PHE A 70 -17.91 -3.65 14.35
N ALA A 71 -17.05 -4.47 14.97
CA ALA A 71 -17.36 -5.14 16.25
C ALA A 71 -17.55 -4.16 17.43
N THR A 72 -16.87 -3.01 17.43
CA THR A 72 -17.02 -1.96 18.45
C THR A 72 -18.35 -1.21 18.26
N ILE A 73 -18.69 -0.84 17.03
CA ILE A 73 -19.93 -0.15 16.67
C ILE A 73 -21.12 -1.08 16.90
N GLN A 74 -21.06 -2.34 16.45
CA GLN A 74 -22.10 -3.33 16.66
C GLN A 74 -22.36 -3.58 18.16
N ARG A 75 -21.32 -3.63 18.99
CA ARG A 75 -21.45 -3.70 20.47
C ARG A 75 -22.10 -2.44 21.05
N VAL A 76 -21.72 -1.26 20.59
CA VAL A 76 -22.32 0.02 21.02
C VAL A 76 -23.80 0.08 20.66
N LEU A 77 -24.17 -0.28 19.43
CA LEU A 77 -25.57 -0.34 18.98
C LEU A 77 -26.39 -1.37 19.78
N THR A 78 -25.84 -2.59 19.95
CA THR A 78 -26.44 -3.64 20.79
C THR A 78 -26.71 -3.16 22.21
N ASN A 79 -25.78 -2.39 22.80
CA ASN A 79 -25.96 -1.80 24.14
C ASN A 79 -26.98 -0.66 24.18
N ILE A 80 -27.17 0.10 23.10
CA ILE A 80 -28.14 1.23 23.01
C ILE A 80 -29.57 0.73 22.79
N MET A 81 -29.72 -0.39 22.07
CA MET A 81 -31.01 -0.96 21.65
C MET A 81 -31.47 -2.13 22.54
N GLY A 82 -30.54 -2.84 23.18
CA GLY A 82 -30.83 -3.95 24.12
C GLY A 82 -30.92 -5.33 23.46
N HIS A 83 -30.74 -5.42 22.14
CA HIS A 83 -30.72 -6.65 21.35
C HIS A 83 -29.68 -6.54 20.22
N PRO A 84 -29.24 -7.66 19.61
CA PRO A 84 -28.31 -7.63 18.48
C PRO A 84 -28.86 -6.83 17.30
N VAL A 85 -27.97 -6.18 16.55
CA VAL A 85 -28.30 -5.29 15.43
C VAL A 85 -27.47 -5.68 14.19
N GLU A 86 -28.11 -5.70 13.02
CA GLU A 86 -27.38 -5.82 11.75
C GLU A 86 -26.84 -4.45 11.31
N LEU A 87 -25.54 -4.37 11.01
CA LEU A 87 -24.83 -3.14 10.67
C LEU A 87 -24.27 -3.23 9.24
N ARG A 88 -24.51 -2.20 8.42
CA ARG A 88 -23.94 -2.07 7.06
C ARG A 88 -23.47 -0.64 6.79
N PHE A 89 -22.44 -0.48 5.96
CA PHE A 89 -21.92 0.84 5.55
C PHE A 89 -22.10 1.05 4.03
N VAL A 90 -22.37 2.29 3.61
CA VAL A 90 -22.58 2.68 2.19
C VAL A 90 -21.89 4.01 1.86
N VAL A 91 -21.45 4.18 0.61
CA VAL A 91 -20.58 5.29 0.19
C VAL A 91 -21.33 6.34 -0.63
N GLU A 92 -21.09 7.62 -0.33
CA GLU A 92 -21.64 8.77 -1.06
C GLU A 92 -20.48 9.68 -1.59
N PRO A 93 -20.42 10.01 -2.91
CA PRO A 93 -19.23 10.60 -3.55
C PRO A 93 -19.32 12.07 -4.02
N ASP A 94 -18.16 12.68 -4.33
CA ASP A 94 -17.96 13.97 -5.03
C ASP A 94 -16.67 13.92 -5.93
N VAL A 95 -16.41 14.84 -6.88
CA VAL A 95 -15.64 14.53 -8.15
C VAL A 95 -14.52 15.53 -8.66
N PRO A 96 -13.55 15.11 -9.57
CA PRO A 96 -12.12 15.56 -9.59
C PRO A 96 -11.48 16.00 -10.97
N ALA A 97 -10.13 16.06 -11.12
CA ALA A 97 -9.34 16.57 -12.29
C ALA A 97 -7.95 15.88 -12.59
N ALA A 98 -7.22 16.30 -13.66
CA ALA A 98 -5.90 15.78 -14.20
C ALA A 98 -5.09 16.91 -14.97
N ASP A 99 -4.00 16.79 -15.79
CA ASP A 99 -3.30 15.70 -16.54
C ASP A 99 -1.91 16.15 -17.20
N ARG A 100 -1.04 15.21 -17.68
CA ARG A 100 0.07 15.25 -18.74
C ARG A 100 1.44 16.00 -18.57
N ALA A 101 2.54 15.71 -19.34
CA ALA A 101 3.21 14.48 -19.92
C ALA A 101 4.41 14.77 -20.90
N ILE A 102 5.29 13.76 -21.21
CA ILE A 102 6.13 13.46 -22.44
C ILE A 102 7.68 13.24 -22.24
N THR A 103 8.26 12.14 -22.78
CA THR A 103 9.65 11.60 -22.57
C THR A 103 10.64 11.71 -23.79
N VAL A 104 11.46 10.78 -24.34
CA VAL A 104 11.32 9.31 -24.64
C VAL A 104 12.65 8.46 -24.85
N PRO A 105 13.76 8.90 -25.52
CA PRO A 105 14.79 7.99 -26.11
C PRO A 105 16.04 7.73 -25.21
N VAL A 106 17.11 6.93 -25.53
CA VAL A 106 17.74 6.48 -26.81
C VAL A 106 18.28 4.99 -26.77
N GLU A 107 19.53 4.72 -27.22
CA GLU A 107 20.16 3.45 -27.70
C GLU A 107 21.71 3.54 -27.44
N GLU A 108 22.64 2.56 -27.44
CA GLU A 108 22.81 1.07 -27.41
C GLU A 108 24.36 0.78 -27.14
N ARG A 109 25.02 -0.40 -26.96
CA ARG A 109 24.72 -1.87 -27.02
C ARG A 109 25.77 -2.79 -26.32
N ASP A 110 25.33 -4.02 -25.97
CA ASP A 110 25.94 -5.38 -25.96
C ASP A 110 27.17 -5.91 -25.15
N ASP A 111 26.98 -7.20 -24.79
CA ASP A 111 27.84 -8.32 -24.32
C ASP A 111 28.42 -8.42 -22.89
N TRP A 112 28.33 -9.64 -22.33
CA TRP A 112 28.45 -9.96 -20.89
C TRP A 112 28.85 -11.43 -20.62
N PRO A 113 29.73 -11.69 -19.63
CA PRO A 113 29.81 -12.97 -18.93
C PRO A 113 29.45 -12.86 -17.42
N ILE A 114 28.87 -13.94 -16.86
CA ILE A 114 28.33 -13.95 -15.48
C ILE A 114 29.44 -14.02 -14.43
N ALA A 115 29.37 -13.16 -13.42
CA ALA A 115 30.06 -13.27 -12.14
C ALA A 115 29.10 -12.96 -10.97
N GLU A 116 29.47 -13.36 -9.74
CA GLU A 116 28.70 -13.05 -8.53
C GLU A 116 28.69 -11.53 -8.29
N SER A 117 27.49 -10.94 -8.20
CA SER A 117 27.36 -9.50 -7.97
C SER A 117 27.60 -9.18 -6.49
N PRO A 118 28.53 -8.26 -6.16
CA PRO A 118 28.43 -7.46 -4.94
C PRO A 118 27.10 -6.68 -4.92
N GLY A 119 26.74 -6.12 -3.76
CA GLY A 119 25.70 -5.08 -3.70
C GLY A 119 26.04 -3.88 -4.60
N PRO A 120 25.04 -3.07 -5.02
CA PRO A 120 25.24 -2.01 -5.99
C PRO A 120 26.32 -1.01 -5.53
N VAL A 121 27.42 -0.96 -6.26
CA VAL A 121 28.48 0.03 -6.04
C VAL A 121 27.97 1.37 -6.56
N LEU A 122 27.69 2.28 -5.64
CA LEU A 122 27.30 3.67 -5.93
C LEU A 122 28.39 4.34 -6.80
N SER A 123 27.97 5.17 -7.75
CA SER A 123 28.88 5.86 -8.67
C SER A 123 29.36 7.23 -8.13
N PRO A 124 30.43 7.84 -8.69
CA PRO A 124 31.12 9.02 -8.11
C PRO A 124 30.35 10.36 -8.01
N GLY A 125 29.02 10.37 -7.94
CA GLY A 125 28.24 11.46 -7.31
C GLY A 125 28.32 11.44 -5.77
N GLN A 126 28.98 10.44 -5.17
CA GLN A 126 29.15 10.19 -3.73
C GLN A 126 29.84 11.29 -2.89
N GLN A 127 29.95 12.53 -3.36
CA GLN A 127 30.31 13.68 -2.49
C GLN A 127 29.10 14.49 -2.00
N VAL A 128 27.87 14.10 -2.38
CA VAL A 128 26.63 14.40 -1.63
C VAL A 128 26.41 13.36 -0.50
N ALA A 129 27.38 12.48 -0.23
CA ALA A 129 27.31 11.44 0.81
C ALA A 129 27.53 11.97 2.24
N GLN A 130 26.76 12.97 2.65
CA GLN A 130 26.38 13.19 4.05
C GLN A 130 24.88 13.48 4.09
N ALA A 131 24.10 12.44 4.39
CA ALA A 131 22.64 12.48 4.51
C ALA A 131 22.19 13.19 5.81
N ASP A 132 22.55 14.46 5.94
CA ASP A 132 22.18 15.32 7.06
C ASP A 132 20.65 15.57 7.10
N TYR A 133 19.90 15.24 6.05
CA TYR A 133 18.42 15.29 5.97
C TYR A 133 17.75 14.84 7.29
N TYR A 134 17.95 13.59 7.71
CA TYR A 134 17.30 13.04 8.91
C TYR A 134 18.10 13.22 10.21
N LYS A 135 19.32 13.75 10.12
CA LYS A 135 20.19 14.00 11.28
C LYS A 135 19.53 14.99 12.23
N GLY A 136 19.00 16.10 11.71
CA GLY A 136 18.24 17.07 12.49
C GLY A 136 17.05 16.45 13.22
N PHE A 137 16.32 15.53 12.58
CA PHE A 137 15.21 14.80 13.21
C PHE A 137 15.69 13.82 14.31
N PHE A 138 16.74 13.06 14.03
CA PHE A 138 17.20 11.99 14.93
C PHE A 138 18.02 12.51 16.12
N GLU A 139 18.79 13.58 15.97
CA GLU A 139 19.52 14.26 17.04
C GLU A 139 18.56 14.98 18.01
N LYS A 140 17.55 15.70 17.48
CA LYS A 140 16.54 16.46 18.27
C LYS A 140 15.50 15.56 18.96
N GLY A 141 15.85 14.32 19.27
CA GLY A 141 15.04 13.42 20.12
C GLY A 141 13.77 12.82 19.51
N GLY A 142 13.39 13.18 18.29
CA GLY A 142 12.20 12.65 17.60
C GLY A 142 10.87 13.18 18.16
N VAL A 143 10.78 14.48 18.46
CA VAL A 143 9.56 15.11 19.04
C VAL A 143 8.30 14.94 18.16
N GLY A 144 8.46 14.64 16.87
CA GLY A 144 7.40 14.46 15.88
C GLY A 144 6.88 13.01 15.66
N PHE A 145 6.90 12.11 16.65
CA PHE A 145 6.39 10.74 16.42
C PHE A 145 4.92 10.67 15.97
N SER A 146 4.05 11.54 16.50
CA SER A 146 2.65 11.65 16.04
C SER A 146 2.56 12.11 14.58
N LEU A 147 3.39 13.10 14.22
CA LEU A 147 3.50 13.62 12.86
C LEU A 147 3.96 12.56 11.87
N LEU A 148 4.95 11.73 12.24
CA LEU A 148 5.39 10.59 11.42
C LEU A 148 4.29 9.53 11.25
N VAL A 149 3.54 9.22 12.30
CA VAL A 149 2.42 8.26 12.24
C VAL A 149 1.30 8.80 11.33
N HIS A 150 1.05 10.11 11.36
CA HIS A 150 0.12 10.77 10.43
C HIS A 150 0.65 10.71 9.00
N HIS A 151 1.86 11.19 8.72
CA HIS A 151 2.51 11.12 7.40
C HIS A 151 2.50 9.70 6.80
N THR A 152 2.90 8.70 7.60
CA THR A 152 2.91 7.28 7.20
C THR A 152 1.51 6.76 6.88
N THR A 153 0.48 7.22 7.59
CA THR A 153 -0.91 6.78 7.38
C THR A 153 -1.62 7.55 6.26
N TYR A 154 -1.26 8.82 6.02
CA TYR A 154 -1.92 9.68 5.02
C TYR A 154 -1.31 9.56 3.62
N TYR A 155 0.01 9.32 3.51
CA TYR A 155 0.71 9.36 2.22
C TYR A 155 1.29 8.01 1.81
N TRP A 156 1.96 7.29 2.72
CA TRP A 156 2.48 5.95 2.41
C TRP A 156 1.38 4.88 2.27
N MET A 157 0.28 4.99 3.02
CA MET A 157 -0.84 4.05 2.87
C MET A 157 -1.50 4.07 1.48
N PRO A 158 -1.90 5.23 0.89
CA PRO A 158 -2.41 5.25 -0.48
C PRO A 158 -1.34 4.92 -1.53
N LEU A 159 -0.08 5.33 -1.34
CA LEU A 159 1.02 5.05 -2.26
C LEU A 159 1.32 3.55 -2.42
N LEU A 160 1.29 2.80 -1.32
CA LEU A 160 1.52 1.35 -1.26
C LEU A 160 0.24 0.53 -1.45
N GLY A 161 -0.93 1.15 -1.27
CA GLY A 161 -2.22 0.48 -1.21
C GLY A 161 -2.20 -0.72 -0.25
N PRO A 162 -2.64 -1.92 -0.70
CA PRO A 162 -2.63 -3.12 0.15
C PRO A 162 -1.26 -3.52 0.72
N ALA A 163 -0.14 -3.11 0.12
CA ALA A 163 1.19 -3.43 0.62
C ALA A 163 1.50 -2.73 1.96
N PHE A 164 0.85 -1.59 2.24
CA PHE A 164 0.92 -0.92 3.54
C PHE A 164 0.50 -1.84 4.70
N PHE A 165 -0.53 -2.68 4.50
CA PHE A 165 -1.00 -3.60 5.53
C PHE A 165 -0.03 -4.76 5.77
N LEU A 166 0.73 -5.17 4.74
CA LEU A 166 1.83 -6.13 4.92
C LEU A 166 2.98 -5.51 5.70
N TRP A 167 3.42 -4.30 5.31
CA TRP A 167 4.45 -3.56 6.03
C TRP A 167 4.07 -3.36 7.50
N LYS A 168 2.85 -2.87 7.77
CA LYS A 168 2.34 -2.63 9.12
C LYS A 168 2.20 -3.90 9.94
N PHE A 169 1.88 -5.05 9.32
CA PHE A 169 1.90 -6.34 10.00
C PHE A 169 3.34 -6.72 10.43
N LEU A 170 4.30 -6.64 9.51
CA LEU A 170 5.71 -7.00 9.74
C LEU A 170 6.41 -6.07 10.75
N ASP A 171 6.09 -4.76 10.72
CA ASP A 171 6.53 -3.77 11.71
C ASP A 171 5.93 -4.04 13.10
N SER A 172 4.63 -4.35 13.17
CA SER A 172 3.93 -4.61 14.44
C SER A 172 4.41 -5.87 15.17
N ALA A 173 5.12 -6.77 14.47
CA ALA A 173 5.78 -7.92 15.08
C ALA A 173 7.06 -7.55 15.85
N ASP A 174 7.66 -6.38 15.58
CA ASP A 174 8.82 -5.88 16.33
C ASP A 174 8.38 -4.98 17.50
N ILE A 175 8.27 -5.61 18.67
CA ILE A 175 7.88 -4.96 19.94
C ILE A 175 8.90 -3.95 20.49
N ARG A 176 10.09 -3.83 19.89
CA ARG A 176 11.09 -2.82 20.30
C ARG A 176 10.55 -1.41 20.06
N SER A 177 10.83 -0.47 20.96
CA SER A 177 10.41 0.93 20.79
C SER A 177 11.27 1.64 19.73
N LEU A 178 10.71 2.64 19.04
CA LEU A 178 11.47 3.48 18.09
C LEU A 178 12.60 4.28 18.76
N LYS A 179 12.62 4.40 20.09
CA LYS A 179 13.75 4.97 20.85
C LYS A 179 14.91 3.98 21.02
N SER A 180 14.60 2.70 21.22
CA SER A 180 15.56 1.63 21.49
C SER A 180 16.20 0.99 20.25
N ILE A 181 15.73 1.31 19.04
CA ILE A 181 16.29 0.77 17.79
C ILE A 181 17.27 1.72 17.08
N LYS A 182 17.41 2.99 17.52
CA LYS A 182 18.37 3.92 16.89
C LYS A 182 19.81 3.36 16.96
N PRO A 183 20.60 3.35 15.87
CA PRO A 183 20.28 3.81 14.51
C PRO A 183 19.67 2.72 13.59
N ASN A 184 19.72 1.45 13.95
CA ASN A 184 19.22 0.34 13.13
C ASN A 184 17.68 0.25 13.11
N PHE A 185 17.04 1.00 12.22
CA PHE A 185 15.58 1.03 12.05
C PHE A 185 14.98 -0.17 11.29
N TRP A 186 15.75 -1.23 11.01
CA TRP A 186 15.18 -2.47 10.47
C TRP A 186 14.49 -3.29 11.57
N SER A 187 13.37 -3.92 11.24
CA SER A 187 12.80 -4.99 12.07
C SER A 187 13.82 -6.13 12.24
N LEU A 188 13.71 -6.92 13.30
CA LEU A 188 14.49 -8.16 13.41
C LEU A 188 14.17 -9.10 12.22
N PRO A 189 15.12 -9.94 11.77
CA PRO A 189 14.89 -10.93 10.72
C PRO A 189 13.79 -11.93 11.09
N GLN A 190 12.75 -12.05 10.27
CA GLN A 190 11.60 -12.92 10.52
C GLN A 190 11.36 -13.88 9.34
N LYS A 191 11.21 -15.19 9.62
CA LYS A 191 11.01 -16.22 8.59
C LYS A 191 9.53 -16.56 8.39
N TYR A 192 8.96 -16.10 7.28
CA TYR A 192 7.56 -16.37 6.89
C TYR A 192 7.48 -17.07 5.54
N SER A 193 6.53 -17.99 5.37
CA SER A 193 6.11 -18.41 4.04
C SER A 193 5.12 -17.40 3.44
N TYR A 194 5.09 -17.30 2.12
CA TYR A 194 4.11 -16.47 1.40
C TYR A 194 2.65 -16.91 1.66
N VAL A 195 2.42 -18.16 2.09
CA VAL A 195 1.08 -18.68 2.43
C VAL A 195 0.63 -18.20 3.82
N GLU A 196 1.54 -18.17 4.80
CA GLU A 196 1.26 -17.62 6.14
C GLU A 196 0.95 -16.11 6.04
N LEU A 197 1.72 -15.36 5.25
CA LEU A 197 1.46 -13.93 5.01
C LEU A 197 0.15 -13.68 4.26
N ALA A 198 -0.19 -14.52 3.27
CA ALA A 198 -1.47 -14.42 2.56
C ALA A 198 -2.64 -14.65 3.52
N THR A 199 -2.57 -15.71 4.34
CA THR A 199 -3.57 -16.02 5.37
C THR A 199 -3.72 -14.88 6.38
N LYS A 200 -2.61 -14.29 6.85
CA LYS A 200 -2.60 -13.16 7.80
C LYS A 200 -3.26 -11.89 7.23
N LEU A 201 -3.30 -11.73 5.91
CA LEU A 201 -3.97 -10.62 5.21
C LEU A 201 -5.31 -11.02 4.57
N ASN A 202 -5.92 -12.12 5.03
CA ASN A 202 -7.18 -12.67 4.52
C ASN A 202 -7.19 -12.88 2.97
N ARG A 203 -6.07 -13.36 2.41
CA ARG A 203 -5.91 -13.68 0.98
C ARG A 203 -5.71 -15.17 0.79
N GLN A 204 -6.51 -15.77 -0.10
CA GLN A 204 -6.50 -17.22 -0.38
C GLN A 204 -5.26 -17.74 -1.13
N HIS A 205 -4.34 -16.88 -1.57
CA HIS A 205 -3.20 -17.28 -2.39
C HIS A 205 -1.91 -16.50 -2.10
N SER A 206 -0.79 -17.20 -2.08
CA SER A 206 0.57 -16.63 -1.95
C SER A 206 0.94 -15.62 -3.03
N ARG A 207 0.39 -15.74 -4.25
CA ARG A 207 0.62 -14.79 -5.37
C ARG A 207 0.29 -13.34 -5.05
N TYR A 208 -0.61 -13.06 -4.09
CA TYR A 208 -0.83 -11.69 -3.64
C TYR A 208 0.39 -11.13 -2.91
N ILE A 209 1.11 -11.95 -2.15
CA ILE A 209 2.29 -11.54 -1.36
C ILE A 209 3.53 -11.43 -2.24
N CYS A 210 3.78 -12.41 -3.11
CA CYS A 210 5.03 -12.50 -3.86
C CYS A 210 4.94 -12.17 -5.35
N GLY A 211 3.76 -11.91 -5.91
CA GLY A 211 3.60 -11.57 -7.32
C GLY A 211 3.61 -12.78 -8.24
N ASP A 212 2.94 -12.66 -9.39
CA ASP A 212 2.70 -13.75 -10.33
C ASP A 212 2.34 -13.25 -11.74
N ALA A 213 2.56 -14.10 -12.74
CA ALA A 213 2.15 -13.87 -14.12
C ALA A 213 0.66 -14.17 -14.31
N LEU A 214 -0.15 -13.16 -14.65
CA LEU A 214 -1.60 -13.26 -14.79
C LEU A 214 -2.04 -13.13 -16.26
N GLU A 215 -3.04 -13.94 -16.66
CA GLU A 215 -3.71 -13.79 -17.96
C GLU A 215 -4.48 -12.47 -18.01
N CYS A 216 -4.27 -11.68 -19.07
CA CYS A 216 -4.89 -10.36 -19.23
C CYS A 216 -6.39 -10.43 -19.57
N HIS A 217 -7.08 -9.28 -19.55
CA HIS A 217 -8.52 -9.19 -19.76
C HIS A 217 -8.95 -9.70 -21.15
N GLN A 218 -8.43 -9.12 -22.24
CA GLN A 218 -8.83 -9.50 -23.60
C GLN A 218 -8.46 -10.96 -23.93
N SER A 219 -7.31 -11.47 -23.46
CA SER A 219 -6.95 -12.90 -23.59
C SER A 219 -8.00 -13.81 -22.93
N ARG A 220 -8.52 -13.41 -21.76
CA ARG A 220 -9.54 -14.16 -21.03
C ARG A 220 -10.91 -14.08 -21.70
N GLU A 221 -11.31 -12.89 -22.15
CA GLU A 221 -12.57 -12.66 -22.87
C GLU A 221 -12.60 -13.42 -24.21
N ALA A 222 -11.57 -13.26 -25.05
CA ALA A 222 -11.39 -13.97 -26.31
C ALA A 222 -11.51 -15.49 -26.11
N ARG A 223 -10.85 -16.02 -25.08
CA ARG A 223 -10.92 -17.44 -24.71
C ARG A 223 -12.28 -17.87 -24.15
N GLN A 224 -13.02 -16.99 -23.47
CA GLN A 224 -14.38 -17.24 -22.98
C GLN A 224 -15.43 -17.19 -24.12
N ALA A 225 -15.25 -16.29 -25.08
CA ALA A 225 -16.09 -16.14 -26.27
C ALA A 225 -15.88 -17.24 -27.33
N GLY A 226 -14.89 -18.14 -27.14
CA GLY A 226 -14.55 -19.19 -28.11
C GLY A 226 -13.74 -18.68 -29.32
N HIS A 227 -13.36 -17.40 -29.33
CA HIS A 227 -12.56 -16.74 -30.35
C HIS A 227 -11.19 -16.34 -29.77
N PRO A 228 -10.31 -17.30 -29.42
CA PRO A 228 -9.01 -16.99 -28.80
C PRO A 228 -8.14 -16.18 -29.76
N LEU A 229 -7.22 -15.40 -29.19
CA LEU A 229 -6.29 -14.53 -29.93
C LEU A 229 -5.50 -15.32 -30.99
N GLN A 230 -5.21 -14.69 -32.13
CA GLN A 230 -4.54 -15.27 -33.30
C GLN A 230 -3.20 -14.56 -33.63
N SER A 231 -3.12 -13.24 -33.45
CA SER A 231 -1.89 -12.45 -33.65
C SER A 231 -1.19 -12.07 -32.34
N GLN A 232 -0.08 -11.34 -32.46
CA GLN A 232 0.52 -10.57 -31.36
C GLN A 232 -0.37 -9.37 -31.00
N ASP A 233 -0.90 -8.73 -32.03
CA ASP A 233 -1.47 -7.39 -31.99
C ASP A 233 -2.86 -7.37 -31.36
N ASP A 234 -3.54 -8.53 -31.36
CA ASP A 234 -4.77 -8.80 -30.62
C ASP A 234 -4.59 -8.69 -29.09
N CYS A 235 -3.35 -8.62 -28.59
CA CYS A 235 -3.04 -8.54 -27.16
C CYS A 235 -2.99 -7.06 -26.70
N CYS A 236 -4.12 -6.53 -26.20
CA CYS A 236 -4.22 -5.33 -25.36
C CYS A 236 -3.16 -4.22 -25.58
N LEU A 237 -3.41 -3.22 -26.42
CA LEU A 237 -2.57 -2.00 -26.42
C LEU A 237 -2.84 -1.06 -25.22
N SER A 238 -3.81 -1.38 -24.36
CA SER A 238 -4.50 -0.41 -23.49
C SER A 238 -4.37 -0.68 -21.97
N SER A 239 -3.23 -1.14 -21.47
CA SER A 239 -2.97 -1.22 -20.03
C SER A 239 -1.53 -0.85 -19.68
N ALA A 240 -1.34 -0.24 -18.50
CA ALA A 240 -0.05 0.22 -18.00
C ALA A 240 0.88 -0.89 -17.48
N TYR A 241 0.65 -2.15 -17.88
CA TYR A 241 1.46 -3.30 -17.47
C TYR A 241 2.03 -4.02 -18.70
N ARG A 242 3.35 -4.22 -18.71
CA ARG A 242 4.11 -4.76 -19.86
C ARG A 242 3.64 -6.18 -20.23
N TRP A 243 3.56 -6.44 -21.53
CA TRP A 243 2.92 -7.63 -22.11
C TRP A 243 3.90 -8.75 -22.43
N LEU A 244 3.48 -10.00 -22.18
CA LEU A 244 4.20 -11.21 -22.59
C LEU A 244 3.33 -12.04 -23.55
N ARG A 245 3.94 -12.37 -24.69
CA ARG A 245 3.53 -13.39 -25.66
C ARG A 245 4.71 -14.37 -25.75
N LEU A 246 4.58 -15.70 -25.74
CA LEU A 246 3.42 -16.57 -25.99
C LEU A 246 3.58 -17.88 -25.21
N ILE A 247 2.48 -18.52 -24.79
CA ILE A 247 2.44 -19.98 -24.64
C ILE A 247 1.28 -20.54 -25.45
N SER A 248 1.59 -21.40 -26.44
CA SER A 248 0.60 -22.25 -27.11
C SER A 248 0.15 -23.33 -26.13
N HIS A 249 -0.84 -23.01 -25.29
CA HIS A 249 -1.25 -23.92 -24.22
C HIS A 249 -1.96 -25.16 -24.80
N PRO A 250 -1.47 -26.39 -24.57
CA PRO A 250 -1.91 -27.59 -25.31
C PRO A 250 -3.38 -28.02 -25.08
N LYS A 251 -4.13 -27.30 -24.24
CA LYS A 251 -5.59 -27.48 -24.04
C LYS A 251 -6.45 -26.35 -24.64
N HIS A 252 -5.86 -25.35 -25.30
CA HIS A 252 -6.56 -24.17 -25.82
C HIS A 252 -6.16 -23.88 -27.27
N LYS A 253 -7.13 -23.67 -28.17
CA LYS A 253 -6.93 -23.52 -29.62
C LYS A 253 -6.53 -22.08 -30.03
N GLY A 254 -5.52 -21.50 -29.39
CA GLY A 254 -5.06 -20.15 -29.71
C GLY A 254 -4.10 -19.58 -28.68
N LEU A 255 -3.84 -18.28 -28.79
CA LEU A 255 -2.76 -17.63 -28.05
C LEU A 255 -3.27 -17.08 -26.71
N ILE A 256 -2.38 -17.05 -25.71
CA ILE A 256 -2.65 -16.49 -24.38
C ILE A 256 -1.60 -15.44 -24.06
N CYS A 257 -2.04 -14.26 -23.63
CA CYS A 257 -1.19 -13.16 -23.17
C CYS A 257 -1.17 -13.10 -21.65
N LYS A 258 0.02 -12.86 -21.08
CA LYS A 258 0.21 -12.63 -19.64
C LYS A 258 0.91 -11.30 -19.39
N HIS A 259 0.74 -10.76 -18.18
CA HIS A 259 1.59 -9.71 -17.62
C HIS A 259 2.07 -10.15 -16.23
N TRP A 260 3.21 -9.64 -15.76
CA TRP A 260 3.53 -9.78 -14.34
C TRP A 260 2.63 -8.85 -13.53
N LYS A 261 2.16 -9.32 -12.38
CA LYS A 261 1.54 -8.48 -11.36
C LYS A 261 2.37 -8.55 -10.09
N ASP A 262 2.85 -7.39 -9.67
CA ASP A 262 3.69 -7.27 -8.48
C ASP A 262 2.97 -7.73 -7.21
N GLY A 263 3.73 -8.44 -6.37
CA GLY A 263 3.31 -8.84 -5.03
C GLY A 263 3.45 -7.72 -4.01
N LEU A 264 2.76 -7.86 -2.87
CA LEU A 264 2.88 -6.90 -1.76
C LEU A 264 4.32 -6.78 -1.23
N LEU A 265 5.14 -7.82 -1.30
CA LEU A 265 6.57 -7.73 -0.98
C LEU A 265 7.38 -7.04 -2.08
N GLU A 266 7.01 -7.22 -3.36
CA GLU A 266 7.72 -6.58 -4.48
C GLU A 266 7.55 -5.07 -4.43
N ILE A 267 6.32 -4.61 -4.17
CA ILE A 267 6.01 -3.19 -3.93
C ILE A 267 6.84 -2.65 -2.75
N LEU A 268 6.96 -3.37 -1.63
CA LEU A 268 7.78 -2.91 -0.50
C LEU A 268 9.28 -2.94 -0.80
N CYS A 269 9.79 -3.87 -1.60
CA CYS A 269 11.18 -3.90 -2.03
C CYS A 269 11.51 -2.77 -3.02
N GLN A 270 10.62 -2.47 -3.97
CA GLN A 270 10.75 -1.36 -4.93
C GLN A 270 10.89 -0.01 -4.23
N GLU A 271 10.13 0.21 -3.15
CA GLU A 271 10.18 1.46 -2.36
C GLU A 271 11.31 1.48 -1.31
N GLY A 272 12.12 0.42 -1.22
CA GLY A 272 13.17 0.27 -0.20
C GLY A 272 12.65 0.04 1.23
N LEU A 273 11.38 -0.34 1.40
CA LEU A 273 10.78 -0.58 2.72
C LEU A 273 10.85 -2.03 3.20
N ALA A 274 11.26 -2.98 2.34
CA ALA A 274 11.49 -4.37 2.71
C ALA A 274 12.80 -4.92 2.13
N ALA A 275 13.54 -5.64 2.97
CA ALA A 275 14.61 -6.53 2.56
C ALA A 275 14.10 -7.98 2.68
N VAL A 276 14.31 -8.78 1.63
CA VAL A 276 13.85 -10.17 1.60
C VAL A 276 14.93 -11.06 0.97
N GLU A 277 15.29 -12.11 1.71
CA GLU A 277 16.37 -13.02 1.37
C GLU A 277 15.86 -14.46 1.22
N LEU A 278 16.34 -15.11 0.16
CA LEU A 278 16.03 -16.47 -0.24
C LEU A 278 17.30 -17.32 -0.09
N ILE A 279 17.40 -18.03 1.02
CA ILE A 279 18.52 -18.93 1.32
C ILE A 279 18.30 -20.27 0.59
N PRO A 280 19.24 -20.75 -0.24
CA PRO A 280 19.11 -22.03 -0.93
C PRO A 280 18.84 -23.20 0.04
N GLY A 281 17.83 -24.02 -0.27
CA GLY A 281 17.40 -25.13 0.58
C GLY A 281 16.41 -24.76 1.70
N GLU A 282 16.26 -23.49 2.06
CA GLU A 282 15.23 -23.06 3.01
C GLU A 282 13.83 -22.95 2.38
N ARG A 283 12.81 -23.25 3.18
CA ARG A 283 11.40 -23.24 2.74
C ARG A 283 10.67 -21.91 2.98
N LYS A 284 11.31 -20.96 3.67
CA LYS A 284 10.75 -19.66 4.03
C LYS A 284 11.79 -18.57 3.77
N PRO A 285 11.49 -17.48 3.04
CA PRO A 285 12.35 -16.31 3.04
C PRO A 285 12.54 -15.74 4.44
N THR A 286 13.71 -15.15 4.66
CA THR A 286 13.93 -14.18 5.73
C THR A 286 13.41 -12.82 5.24
N ILE A 287 12.60 -12.14 6.05
CA ILE A 287 11.99 -10.85 5.72
C ILE A 287 12.30 -9.84 6.83
N GLN A 288 12.67 -8.63 6.45
CA GLN A 288 12.78 -7.46 7.32
C GLN A 288 12.06 -6.27 6.67
N VAL A 289 11.48 -5.38 7.48
CA VAL A 289 10.92 -4.11 7.03
C VAL A 289 11.58 -2.93 7.72
N TRP A 290 11.71 -1.83 6.98
CA TRP A 290 12.20 -0.56 7.50
C TRP A 290 11.08 0.11 8.30
N ARG A 291 11.32 0.38 9.59
CA ARG A 291 10.26 0.73 10.55
C ARG A 291 9.80 2.19 10.52
N MET A 292 10.38 3.01 9.65
CA MET A 292 10.07 4.44 9.54
C MET A 292 10.17 4.92 8.09
N PRO A 293 9.10 4.78 7.28
CA PRO A 293 9.09 5.24 5.90
C PRO A 293 9.47 6.73 5.80
N PRO A 294 10.39 7.10 4.89
CA PRO A 294 10.93 8.45 4.77
C PRO A 294 9.90 9.43 4.19
N VAL A 295 10.23 10.72 4.18
CA VAL A 295 9.61 11.73 3.32
C VAL A 295 9.52 11.18 1.88
N LEU A 296 8.36 11.36 1.22
CA LEU A 296 8.19 10.96 -0.18
C LEU A 296 9.09 11.76 -1.11
N THR A 297 9.62 11.10 -2.12
CA THR A 297 10.29 11.73 -3.27
C THR A 297 9.25 12.43 -4.17
N PRO A 298 9.64 13.38 -5.04
CA PRO A 298 8.75 13.94 -6.05
C PRO A 298 8.05 12.88 -6.91
N ARG A 299 8.76 11.79 -7.20
CA ARG A 299 8.28 10.62 -7.95
C ARG A 299 7.21 9.81 -7.22
N GLN A 300 7.38 9.61 -5.91
CA GLN A 300 6.37 8.99 -5.05
C GLN A 300 5.15 9.90 -4.85
N TYR A 301 5.38 11.20 -4.68
CA TYR A 301 4.33 12.22 -4.59
C TYR A 301 3.44 12.28 -5.84
N ALA A 302 4.03 12.20 -7.05
CA ALA A 302 3.29 12.24 -8.30
C ALA A 302 2.26 11.11 -8.46
N ARG A 303 2.43 10.00 -7.72
CA ARG A 303 1.49 8.86 -7.65
C ARG A 303 0.35 9.06 -6.65
N LEU A 304 0.37 10.10 -5.81
CA LEU A 304 -0.76 10.49 -4.98
C LEU A 304 -1.84 11.20 -5.82
N ASN A 305 -3.09 11.17 -5.37
CA ASN A 305 -4.14 11.99 -6.00
C ASN A 305 -3.97 13.48 -5.69
N VAL A 306 -4.58 14.35 -6.49
CA VAL A 306 -4.40 15.82 -6.44
C VAL A 306 -4.70 16.43 -5.06
N HIS A 307 -5.67 15.89 -4.30
CA HIS A 307 -5.97 16.38 -2.95
C HIS A 307 -4.86 16.01 -1.97
N LEU A 308 -4.39 14.76 -2.00
CA LEU A 308 -3.26 14.31 -1.18
C LEU A 308 -1.95 15.00 -1.58
N GLN A 309 -1.78 15.40 -2.84
CA GLN A 309 -0.65 16.24 -3.28
C GLN A 309 -0.73 17.64 -2.64
N ALA A 310 -1.90 18.28 -2.62
CA ALA A 310 -2.08 19.58 -1.97
C ALA A 310 -1.89 19.52 -0.43
N ASP A 311 -2.39 18.46 0.22
CA ASP A 311 -2.17 18.21 1.64
C ASP A 311 -0.68 17.94 1.95
N TYR A 312 0.01 17.21 1.06
CA TYR A 312 1.44 16.93 1.19
C TYR A 312 2.31 18.18 0.99
N ASP A 313 1.90 19.09 0.10
CA ASP A 313 2.55 20.39 -0.08
C ASP A 313 2.50 21.21 1.22
N HIS A 314 1.30 21.33 1.82
CA HIS A 314 1.13 22.02 3.09
C HIS A 314 1.93 21.36 4.23
N TRP A 315 1.95 20.03 4.27
CA TRP A 315 2.75 19.27 5.22
C TRP A 315 4.26 19.51 5.03
N LEU A 316 4.74 19.56 3.79
CA LEU A 316 6.16 19.79 3.52
C LEU A 316 6.59 21.22 3.85
N ASP A 317 5.75 22.22 3.58
CA ASP A 317 6.00 23.61 3.97
C ASP A 317 6.03 23.80 5.51
N GLN A 318 5.21 23.05 6.25
CA GLN A 318 5.19 23.08 7.72
C GLN A 318 6.32 22.27 8.38
N TYR A 319 6.72 21.15 7.79
CA TYR A 319 7.52 20.13 8.47
C TYR A 319 8.80 19.70 7.74
N GLY A 320 9.02 20.13 6.49
CA GLY A 320 10.21 19.81 5.70
C GLY A 320 11.52 20.15 6.42
N GLN A 321 11.55 21.27 7.17
CA GLN A 321 12.72 21.69 7.94
C GLN A 321 13.12 20.70 9.05
N MET A 322 12.23 19.80 9.49
CA MET A 322 12.59 18.72 10.42
C MET A 322 13.47 17.65 9.75
N PHE A 323 13.34 17.53 8.42
CA PHE A 323 14.07 16.62 7.54
C PHE A 323 15.15 17.37 6.73
N ASN A 324 15.56 18.57 7.21
CA ASN A 324 16.44 19.53 6.55
C ASN A 324 16.09 19.77 5.06
N ILE A 325 14.80 19.78 4.74
CA ILE A 325 14.25 20.30 3.48
C ILE A 325 13.83 21.74 3.78
N HIS A 326 14.57 22.71 3.26
CA HIS A 326 14.40 24.14 3.53
C HIS A 326 13.50 24.80 2.48
N SER A 327 13.33 24.19 1.30
CA SER A 327 12.46 24.71 0.24
C SER A 327 11.77 23.63 -0.61
N ARG A 328 10.63 24.01 -1.21
CA ARG A 328 9.93 23.23 -2.25
C ARG A 328 10.79 22.97 -3.50
N GLN A 329 11.78 23.81 -3.79
CA GLN A 329 12.66 23.67 -4.96
C GLN A 329 13.74 22.60 -4.72
N GLU A 330 14.38 22.64 -3.56
CA GLU A 330 15.35 21.64 -3.07
C GLU A 330 14.74 20.22 -3.02
N TRP A 331 13.51 20.09 -2.51
CA TRP A 331 12.80 18.81 -2.56
C TRP A 331 12.46 18.35 -3.98
N ARG A 332 12.15 19.28 -4.91
CA ARG A 332 11.90 18.96 -6.32
C ARG A 332 13.15 18.54 -7.10
N SER A 333 14.35 18.78 -6.59
CA SER A 333 15.61 18.28 -7.15
C SER A 333 16.05 16.90 -6.60
N ILE A 334 15.18 16.21 -5.84
CA ILE A 334 15.38 14.81 -5.45
C ILE A 334 14.99 13.92 -6.64
N GLU A 335 15.98 13.30 -7.28
CA GLU A 335 15.81 12.42 -8.44
C GLU A 335 15.63 10.94 -8.04
N GLU A 336 15.98 10.57 -6.81
CA GLU A 336 15.91 9.19 -6.34
C GLU A 336 14.47 8.65 -6.32
N PRO A 337 14.26 7.36 -6.66
CA PRO A 337 12.92 6.77 -6.66
C PRO A 337 12.32 6.68 -5.25
N SER A 338 13.16 6.40 -4.24
CA SER A 338 12.82 6.40 -2.81
C SER A 338 14.01 6.90 -1.99
N LEU A 339 13.76 7.68 -0.95
CA LEU A 339 14.78 8.09 0.02
C LEU A 339 15.17 6.97 0.99
N ALA A 340 14.47 5.83 1.01
CA ALA A 340 14.70 4.80 2.04
C ALA A 340 16.14 4.26 2.03
N PRO A 341 16.77 3.95 0.87
CA PRO A 341 18.16 3.52 0.81
C PRO A 341 19.19 4.56 1.25
N LEU A 342 18.81 5.84 1.35
CA LEU A 342 19.67 6.94 1.81
C LEU A 342 19.54 7.22 3.31
N MET A 343 18.69 6.47 4.02
CA MET A 343 18.49 6.65 5.46
C MET A 343 19.73 6.22 6.27
N PRO A 344 20.05 6.92 7.37
CA PRO A 344 21.15 6.52 8.26
C PRO A 344 21.00 5.08 8.74
N ALA A 345 22.07 4.28 8.63
CA ALA A 345 22.12 2.85 8.96
C ALA A 345 21.26 1.90 8.09
N TYR A 346 20.79 2.34 6.92
CA TYR A 346 20.20 1.43 5.93
C TYR A 346 21.23 0.41 5.40
N ASP A 347 22.46 0.88 5.20
CA ASP A 347 23.65 0.15 4.73
C ASP A 347 24.11 -1.00 5.65
N GLN A 348 23.61 -1.05 6.88
CA GLN A 348 24.00 -2.06 7.88
C GLN A 348 23.39 -3.46 7.64
N LEU A 349 22.62 -3.65 6.56
CA LEU A 349 22.19 -4.97 6.10
C LEU A 349 23.23 -5.63 5.18
N GLN A 350 23.82 -6.74 5.63
CA GLN A 350 24.49 -7.71 4.75
C GLN A 350 23.48 -8.69 4.10
N VAL A 351 22.22 -8.28 3.92
CA VAL A 351 21.12 -9.14 3.46
C VAL A 351 21.07 -9.11 1.95
N SER A 352 21.08 -10.28 1.32
CA SER A 352 21.02 -10.36 -0.13
C SER A 352 19.63 -9.91 -0.63
N HIS A 353 19.57 -8.87 -1.48
CA HIS A 353 18.34 -8.37 -2.11
C HIS A 353 17.83 -9.31 -3.23
N ASN A 354 17.91 -10.63 -3.01
CA ASN A 354 17.72 -11.64 -4.05
C ASN A 354 16.25 -11.98 -4.35
N PHE A 355 15.28 -11.16 -3.91
CA PHE A 355 13.86 -11.37 -4.21
C PHE A 355 13.56 -11.42 -5.72
N GLU A 356 14.24 -10.60 -6.51
CA GLU A 356 14.15 -10.61 -7.97
C GLU A 356 14.73 -11.91 -8.59
N GLN A 357 15.57 -12.65 -7.86
CA GLN A 357 16.09 -13.95 -8.27
C GLN A 357 15.10 -15.11 -8.08
N ARG A 358 13.83 -14.83 -7.74
CA ARG A 358 12.78 -15.86 -7.69
C ARG A 358 12.65 -16.55 -9.06
N PRO A 359 12.79 -17.90 -9.15
CA PRO A 359 12.80 -18.60 -10.44
C PRO A 359 11.60 -18.29 -11.33
N LYS A 360 10.39 -18.14 -10.76
CA LYS A 360 9.17 -17.80 -11.51
C LYS A 360 9.21 -16.40 -12.15
N LYS A 361 9.90 -15.44 -11.51
CA LYS A 361 10.07 -14.07 -12.02
C LYS A 361 11.22 -14.00 -13.03
N GLN A 362 12.33 -14.70 -12.76
CA GLN A 362 13.41 -14.88 -13.73
C GLN A 362 12.92 -15.56 -15.02
N GLU A 363 12.10 -16.60 -14.89
CA GLU A 363 11.47 -17.30 -16.01
C GLU A 363 10.55 -16.38 -16.82
N PHE A 364 9.65 -15.64 -16.15
CA PHE A 364 8.80 -14.65 -16.80
C PHE A 364 9.63 -13.55 -17.49
N ASN A 365 10.65 -12.99 -16.83
CA ASN A 365 11.49 -11.94 -17.39
C ASN A 365 12.29 -12.45 -18.60
N ARG A 366 12.84 -13.68 -18.53
CA ARG A 366 13.53 -14.34 -19.65
C ARG A 366 12.59 -14.56 -20.85
N GLU A 367 11.36 -15.01 -20.60
CA GLU A 367 10.32 -15.12 -21.64
C GLU A 367 9.91 -13.75 -22.20
N ALA A 368 9.93 -12.69 -21.38
CA ALA A 368 9.61 -11.32 -21.79
C ALA A 368 10.69 -10.72 -22.70
N PHE A 369 11.97 -10.77 -22.30
CA PHE A 369 13.08 -10.23 -23.10
C PHE A 369 13.31 -11.02 -24.41
N ALA A 370 12.86 -12.28 -24.49
CA ALA A 370 12.91 -13.08 -25.72
C ALA A 370 11.79 -12.74 -26.74
N ASN A 371 10.79 -11.93 -26.37
CA ASN A 371 9.71 -11.50 -27.25
C ASN A 371 10.12 -10.21 -28.00
N PRO A 372 10.28 -10.20 -29.34
CA PRO A 372 10.79 -9.03 -30.07
C PRO A 372 9.84 -7.81 -30.06
N ASN A 373 8.59 -8.01 -29.65
CA ASN A 373 7.62 -6.92 -29.45
C ASN A 373 7.45 -6.54 -27.97
N PHE A 374 8.27 -7.09 -27.06
CA PHE A 374 8.36 -6.61 -25.69
C PHE A 374 9.08 -5.27 -25.68
N ARG A 375 8.32 -4.20 -25.48
CA ARG A 375 8.87 -2.90 -25.08
C ARG A 375 9.19 -2.98 -23.59
N PRO A 376 10.46 -2.97 -23.15
CA PRO A 376 10.74 -2.55 -21.80
C PRO A 376 10.29 -1.08 -21.68
N ASP A 377 9.32 -0.83 -20.82
CA ASP A 377 9.00 0.52 -20.36
C ASP A 377 10.23 1.06 -19.61
N VAL A 378 10.94 1.98 -20.27
CA VAL A 378 12.14 2.66 -19.75
C VAL A 378 11.73 3.71 -18.71
N ASP A 379 10.56 4.29 -18.91
CA ASP A 379 10.03 5.44 -18.17
C ASP A 379 9.50 5.03 -16.78
N GLN A 380 9.23 3.74 -16.54
CA GLN A 380 9.08 3.18 -15.18
C GLN A 380 10.33 3.35 -14.30
N TYR A 381 11.48 3.75 -14.85
CA TYR A 381 12.63 4.27 -14.09
C TYR A 381 12.84 5.80 -14.22
N LEU A 382 12.22 6.46 -15.21
CA LEU A 382 12.34 7.90 -15.51
C LEU A 382 10.99 8.54 -15.91
N THR A 383 10.08 8.69 -14.94
CA THR A 383 9.01 9.71 -14.83
C THR A 383 8.29 9.56 -13.49
#